data_AF-N1R0G3-F1
#
_entry.id   AF-N1R0G3-F1
#
_cell.length_a   1.000
_cell.length_b   1.000
_cell.length_c   1.000
_cell.angle_alpha   90.00
_cell.angle_beta   90.00
_cell.angle_gamma   90.00
#
_symmetry.space_group_name_H-M   'P 1'
#
loop_
_entity.id
_entity.type
_entity.pdbx_description
1 polymer ?
#
loop_
_entity_poly.entity_id
_entity_poly.type
_entity_poly.pdbx_seq_one_letter_code
_entity_poly.pdbx_strand_id
1 'polypeptide(L)'
;MSFDPSPDDYATILANMSLCVLRAGNGRDALSDAAMCRMARPLWPKACYREGAALMLLKKYERACEAFVDGLKLDPTNGDLANALREAQEAAKNARCPGK
;
A
#
# COMPACT_ATOMS: atom_id res chain seq x y z
N MET A 1 -10.08 -16.12 -27.59
CA MET A 1 -10.74 -15.26 -26.59
C MET A 1 -9.80 -14.14 -26.21
N SER A 2 -10.14 -12.89 -26.52
CA SER A 2 -9.43 -11.72 -26.00
C SER A 2 -9.84 -11.59 -24.53
N PHE A 3 -8.91 -11.86 -23.61
CA PHE A 3 -9.08 -11.49 -22.21
C PHE A 3 -8.87 -9.97 -22.18
N ASP A 4 -9.96 -9.21 -22.24
CA ASP A 4 -9.94 -7.77 -22.00
C ASP A 4 -10.35 -7.59 -20.54
N PRO A 5 -9.41 -7.69 -19.58
CA PRO A 5 -9.75 -7.55 -18.17
C PRO A 5 -10.29 -6.15 -17.96
N SER A 6 -11.44 -6.06 -17.29
CA SER A 6 -11.96 -4.76 -16.87
C SER A 6 -10.90 -4.06 -16.01
N PRO A 7 -10.86 -2.72 -15.96
CA PRO A 7 -9.93 -1.99 -15.10
C PRO A 7 -10.00 -2.42 -13.62
N ASP A 8 -11.12 -3.02 -13.19
CA ASP A 8 -11.32 -3.66 -11.89
C ASP A 8 -10.51 -4.96 -11.70
N ASP A 9 -10.57 -5.85 -12.69
CA ASP A 9 -9.84 -7.12 -12.73
C ASP A 9 -8.34 -6.86 -12.82
N TYR A 10 -7.95 -5.89 -13.65
CA TYR A 10 -6.55 -5.46 -13.80
C TYR A 10 -5.99 -4.94 -12.47
N ALA A 11 -6.74 -4.09 -11.77
CA ALA A 11 -6.36 -3.62 -10.44
C ALA A 11 -6.25 -4.78 -9.43
N THR A 12 -7.15 -5.76 -9.49
CA THR A 12 -7.10 -6.93 -8.59
C THR A 12 -5.87 -7.80 -8.82
N ILE A 13 -5.49 -8.02 -10.09
CA ILE A 13 -4.30 -8.78 -10.46
C ILE A 13 -3.03 -8.06 -9.99
N LEU A 14 -2.88 -6.78 -10.33
CA LEU A 14 -1.75 -5.96 -9.91
C LEU A 14 -1.62 -5.93 -8.38
N ALA A 15 -2.74 -5.87 -7.69
CA ALA A 15 -2.75 -5.86 -6.25
C ALA A 15 -2.18 -7.20 -5.73
N ASN A 16 -2.62 -8.34 -6.25
CA ASN A 16 -2.14 -9.66 -5.81
C ASN A 16 -0.66 -9.87 -6.14
N MET A 17 -0.20 -9.33 -7.28
CA MET A 17 1.21 -9.27 -7.63
C MET A 17 2.00 -8.47 -6.59
N SER A 18 1.53 -7.27 -6.24
CA SER A 18 2.19 -6.43 -5.23
C SER A 18 2.34 -7.19 -3.91
N LEU A 19 1.30 -7.90 -3.44
CA LEU A 19 1.37 -8.70 -2.21
C LEU A 19 2.43 -9.82 -2.29
N CYS A 20 2.53 -10.50 -3.44
CA CYS A 20 3.52 -11.55 -3.65
C CYS A 20 4.95 -10.97 -3.64
N VAL A 21 5.15 -9.83 -4.31
CA VAL A 21 6.42 -9.12 -4.38
C VAL A 21 6.84 -8.53 -3.03
N LEU A 22 5.87 -8.07 -2.22
CA LEU A 22 6.10 -7.66 -0.82
C LEU A 22 6.62 -8.84 0.01
N ARG A 23 6.01 -10.03 -0.13
CA ARG A 23 6.44 -11.25 0.56
C ARG A 23 7.81 -11.74 0.08
N ALA A 24 8.17 -11.47 -1.16
CA ALA A 24 9.51 -11.72 -1.69
C ALA A 24 10.57 -10.73 -1.19
N GLY A 25 10.18 -9.72 -0.39
CA GLY A 25 11.09 -8.70 0.16
C GLY A 25 11.47 -7.61 -0.83
N ASN A 26 10.90 -7.61 -2.04
CA ASN A 26 11.24 -6.63 -3.07
C ASN A 26 10.27 -5.43 -3.05
N GLY A 27 10.38 -4.58 -2.03
CA GLY A 27 9.45 -3.47 -1.84
C GLY A 27 9.40 -2.45 -3.00
N ARG A 28 10.41 -2.39 -3.88
CA ARG A 28 10.48 -1.42 -4.99
C ARG A 28 9.50 -1.79 -6.10
N ASP A 29 9.54 -3.03 -6.56
CA ASP A 29 8.60 -3.53 -7.56
C ASP A 29 7.17 -3.52 -7.02
N ALA A 30 6.98 -3.91 -5.75
CA ALA A 30 5.66 -3.83 -5.12
C ALA A 30 5.09 -2.41 -5.07
N LEU A 31 5.95 -1.39 -4.91
CA LEU A 31 5.53 0.01 -4.96
C LEU A 31 5.10 0.42 -6.36
N SER A 32 5.82 0.00 -7.40
CA SER A 32 5.44 0.25 -8.79
C SER A 32 4.09 -0.39 -9.13
N ASP A 33 3.87 -1.64 -8.74
CA ASP A 33 2.60 -2.34 -8.95
C ASP A 33 1.46 -1.66 -8.18
N ALA A 34 1.70 -1.26 -6.93
CA ALA A 34 0.71 -0.56 -6.12
C ALA A 34 0.36 0.84 -6.67
N ALA A 35 1.35 1.56 -7.20
CA ALA A 35 1.12 2.85 -7.86
C ALA A 35 0.27 2.68 -9.13
N MET A 36 0.52 1.63 -9.92
CA MET A 36 -0.32 1.30 -11.08
C MET A 36 -1.74 0.90 -10.67
N CYS A 37 -1.92 0.13 -9.59
CA CYS A 37 -3.24 -0.13 -9.00
C CYS A 37 -3.98 1.16 -8.64
N ARG A 38 -3.27 2.09 -8.00
CA ARG A 38 -3.83 3.37 -7.54
C ARG A 38 -4.19 4.27 -8.72
N MET A 39 -3.40 4.27 -9.80
CA MET A 39 -3.75 4.95 -11.05
C MET A 39 -4.97 4.33 -11.73
N ALA A 40 -5.07 3.00 -11.75
CA ALA A 40 -6.21 2.30 -12.33
C ALA A 40 -7.50 2.52 -11.52
N ARG A 41 -7.39 2.57 -10.18
CA ARG A 41 -8.53 2.80 -9.26
C ARG A 41 -8.14 3.72 -8.11
N PRO A 42 -8.23 5.05 -8.30
CA PRO A 42 -7.83 6.03 -7.27
C PRO A 42 -8.73 6.02 -6.03
N LEU A 43 -9.97 5.55 -6.17
CA LEU A 43 -10.97 5.46 -5.08
C LEU A 43 -10.99 4.08 -4.42
N TRP A 44 -9.92 3.29 -4.53
CA TRP A 44 -9.87 1.94 -3.96
C TRP A 44 -9.01 1.88 -2.69
N PRO A 45 -9.61 1.75 -1.49
CA PRO A 45 -8.87 1.77 -0.22
C PRO A 45 -7.86 0.60 -0.11
N LYS A 46 -8.14 -0.54 -0.74
CA LYS A 46 -7.21 -1.68 -0.81
C LYS A 46 -5.93 -1.37 -1.61
N ALA A 47 -6.00 -0.50 -2.62
CA ALA A 47 -4.82 -0.05 -3.35
C ALA A 47 -3.92 0.82 -2.47
N CYS A 48 -4.53 1.74 -1.72
CA CYS A 48 -3.84 2.59 -0.75
C CYS A 48 -3.14 1.77 0.34
N TYR A 49 -3.79 0.71 0.83
CA TYR A 49 -3.18 -0.21 1.78
C TYR A 49 -1.92 -0.89 1.21
N ARG A 50 -1.99 -1.39 -0.03
CA ARG A 50 -0.85 -2.09 -0.65
C ARG A 50 0.31 -1.13 -0.97
N GLU A 51 0.01 0.10 -1.36
CA GLU A 51 1.02 1.16 -1.55
C GLU A 51 1.71 1.50 -0.23
N GLY A 52 0.94 1.70 0.84
CA GLY A 52 1.48 1.94 2.18
C GLY A 52 2.33 0.76 2.69
N ALA A 53 1.89 -0.47 2.47
CA ALA A 53 2.64 -1.67 2.83
C ALA A 53 3.98 -1.79 2.06
N ALA A 54 4.01 -1.40 0.78
CA ALA A 54 5.25 -1.33 0.00
C ALA A 54 6.20 -0.28 0.53
N LEU A 55 5.68 0.90 0.90
CA LEU A 55 6.46 1.98 1.49
C LEU A 55 7.01 1.59 2.87
N MET A 56 6.25 0.85 3.68
CA MET A 56 6.71 0.27 4.95
C MET A 56 7.92 -0.65 4.76
N LEU A 57 7.87 -1.55 3.78
CA LEU A 57 8.98 -2.45 3.42
C LEU A 57 10.21 -1.68 2.92
N LEU A 58 9.99 -0.57 2.20
CA LEU A 58 11.05 0.32 1.76
C LEU A 58 11.57 1.28 2.85
N LYS A 59 11.05 1.18 4.09
CA LYS A 59 11.34 2.07 5.21
C LYS A 59 11.02 3.55 4.93
N LYS A 60 10.12 3.81 3.98
CA LYS A 60 9.61 5.13 3.63
C LYS A 60 8.36 5.44 4.45
N TYR A 61 8.53 5.46 5.78
CA TYR A 61 7.41 5.47 6.74
C TYR A 61 6.51 6.71 6.64
N GLU A 62 7.06 7.89 6.33
CA GLU A 62 6.27 9.11 6.14
C GLU A 62 5.29 8.97 4.98
N ARG A 63 5.78 8.54 3.82
CA ARG A 63 4.95 8.29 2.65
C ARG A 63 3.95 7.16 2.88
N ALA A 64 4.33 6.14 3.66
CA ALA A 64 3.42 5.07 4.03
C ALA A 64 2.23 5.61 4.84
N CYS A 65 2.47 6.50 5.80
CA CYS A 65 1.42 7.15 6.56
C CYS A 65 0.48 7.93 5.65
N GLU A 66 1.00 8.72 4.70
CA GLU A 66 0.18 9.46 3.75
C GLU A 66 -0.74 8.53 2.93
N ALA A 67 -0.20 7.43 2.42
CA ALA A 67 -0.97 6.44 1.67
C ALA A 67 -2.09 5.81 2.52
N PHE A 68 -1.80 5.44 3.77
CA PHE A 68 -2.81 4.89 4.67
C PHE A 68 -3.88 5.92 5.07
N VAL A 69 -3.50 7.17 5.29
CA VAL A 69 -4.43 8.27 5.56
C VAL A 69 -5.36 8.49 4.38
N ASP A 70 -4.87 8.47 3.14
CA ASP A 70 -5.73 8.56 1.97
C ASP A 70 -6.69 7.37 1.86
N GLY A 71 -6.22 6.16 2.18
CA GLY A 71 -7.09 5.00 2.28
C GLY A 71 -8.23 5.18 3.30
N LEU A 72 -7.91 5.75 4.46
CA LEU A 72 -8.90 6.02 5.52
C LEU A 72 -9.85 7.16 5.17
N LYS A 73 -9.45 8.13 4.33
CA LYS A 73 -10.39 9.13 3.79
C LYS A 73 -11.45 8.48 2.89
N LEU A 74 -11.09 7.39 2.20
CA LEU A 74 -12.01 6.63 1.36
C LEU A 74 -12.89 5.69 2.18
N ASP A 75 -12.29 5.00 3.17
CA ASP A 75 -12.99 4.06 4.06
C ASP A 75 -12.51 4.24 5.51
N PRO A 76 -13.11 5.16 6.27
CA PRO A 76 -12.69 5.46 7.64
C PRO A 76 -13.00 4.33 8.63
N THR A 77 -13.88 3.40 8.25
CA THR A 77 -14.23 2.23 9.04
C THR A 77 -13.26 1.06 8.86
N ASN A 78 -12.24 1.22 8.02
CA ASN A 78 -11.31 0.16 7.69
C ASN A 78 -10.29 -0.09 8.81
N GLY A 79 -10.51 -1.15 9.59
CA GLY A 79 -9.62 -1.54 10.69
C GLY A 79 -8.19 -1.87 10.25
N ASP A 80 -8.02 -2.48 9.08
CA ASP A 80 -6.70 -2.84 8.55
C ASP A 80 -5.86 -1.59 8.22
N LEU A 81 -6.47 -0.60 7.54
CA LEU A 81 -5.80 0.68 7.25
C LEU A 81 -5.47 1.46 8.51
N ALA A 82 -6.38 1.50 9.50
CA ALA A 82 -6.14 2.18 10.77
C ALA A 82 -4.99 1.54 11.55
N ASN A 83 -4.94 0.20 11.58
CA ASN A 83 -3.83 -0.50 12.21
C ASN A 83 -2.51 -0.28 11.47
N ALA A 84 -2.51 -0.37 10.13
CA ALA A 84 -1.31 -0.15 9.32
C ALA A 84 -0.78 1.29 9.42
N LEU A 85 -1.66 2.29 9.51
CA LEU A 85 -1.27 3.68 9.77
C LEU A 85 -0.56 3.81 11.11
N ARG A 86 -1.10 3.19 12.17
CA ARG A 86 -0.48 3.20 13.50
C ARG A 86 0.90 2.56 13.46
N GLU A 87 1.02 1.39 12.85
CA GLU A 87 2.32 0.71 12.68
C GLU A 87 3.33 1.57 11.91
N ALA A 88 2.88 2.28 10.87
CA ALA A 88 3.72 3.19 10.10
C ALA A 88 4.20 4.39 10.92
N GLN A 89 3.35 4.96 11.76
CA GLN A 89 3.71 6.06 12.65
C GLN A 89 4.70 5.61 13.72
N GLU A 90 4.51 4.42 14.30
CA GLU A 90 5.45 3.86 15.27
C GLU A 90 6.80 3.55 14.63
N ALA A 91 6.80 2.98 13.43
CA ALA A 91 8.03 2.72 12.68
C ALA A 91 8.74 4.02 12.28
N ALA A 92 8.02 5.06 11.88
CA ALA A 92 8.58 6.39 11.60
C ALA A 92 9.24 7.00 12.84
N LYS A 93 8.57 6.90 13.99
CA LYS A 93 9.08 7.40 15.28
C LYS A 93 10.33 6.63 15.72
N ASN A 94 10.32 5.31 15.58
CA ASN A 94 11.46 4.46 15.93
C ASN A 94 12.65 4.71 14.98
N ALA A 95 12.40 4.90 13.69
CA ALA A 95 13.45 5.24 12.73
C ALA A 95 14.08 6.61 12.97
N ARG A 96 13.31 7.56 13.53
CA ARG A 96 13.80 8.89 13.90
C ARG A 96 14.62 8.88 15.20
N CYS A 97 14.43 7.88 16.06
CA CYS A 97 15.20 7.69 17.29
C CYS A 97 15.84 6.30 17.32
N PRO A 98 16.91 6.05 16.54
CA PRO A 98 17.64 4.78 16.58
C PRO A 98 18.47 4.71 17.86
N GLY A 99 17.85 4.31 18.98
CA GLY A 99 18.56 4.12 20.24
C GLY A 99 17.71 4.39 21.47
N LYS A 100 17.29 3.31 22.12
CA LYS A 100 17.09 3.29 23.57
C LYS A 100 18.02 2.23 24.14
#